data_AF-A0AA97LB72-F1
#
_entry.id   AF-A0AA97LB72-F1
#
_cell.length_a   1.000
_cell.length_b   1.000
_cell.length_c   1.000
_cell.angle_alpha   90.00
_cell.angle_beta   90.00
_cell.angle_gamma   90.00
#
_symmetry.space_group_name_H-M   'P 1'
#
loop_
_entity.id
_entity.type
_entity.pdbx_description
1 polymer ?
#
loop_
_entity_poly.entity_id
_entity_poly.type
_entity_poly.pdbx_seq_one_letter_code
_entity_poly.pdbx_strand_id
1 'polypeptide(L)'
;MAAGVACNAPAAVCGSHAGKAAASPASGAIEVEQKFLFGPGTEEKLVTMGATLVGSVSFRDRYFDTPNWRLTLADHWLRDREGAGWELKCPLPLEGAGISGPATESQSPRGFPQAHDGSLPDHSLQLLEGADSPGPTTQYQEVTRTQDIVARVCGLLGVDLAAGWHDNVAKAVEELGLEEFASYVTSRRKYQVGELSIDLDEADFGHAVGEVEAVVEHQEDVPEALERIQKLGRQLAGFDEKTRIHGKMFVYLQKFRPAHYESLVRARGLKKVVRTAAVAGEKG
;
A
#
# COMPACT_ATOMS: atom_id res chain seq x y z
N MET A 1 -2.98 32.30 -64.79
CA MET A 1 -2.01 31.25 -64.46
C MET A 1 -0.90 31.87 -63.61
N ALA A 2 -0.50 31.15 -62.57
CA ALA A 2 0.28 31.51 -61.38
C ALA A 2 1.18 32.78 -61.42
N ALA A 3 0.95 33.67 -60.45
CA ALA A 3 1.90 34.65 -59.97
C ALA A 3 2.64 34.07 -58.75
N GLY A 4 3.97 34.04 -58.81
CA GLY A 4 4.83 33.67 -57.69
C GLY A 4 5.07 34.87 -56.77
N VAL A 5 4.86 34.67 -55.47
CA VAL A 5 5.31 35.57 -54.41
C VAL A 5 5.95 34.71 -53.33
N ALA A 6 7.25 34.92 -53.12
CA ALA A 6 8.02 34.31 -52.06
C ALA A 6 7.62 34.92 -50.71
N CYS A 7 7.26 34.07 -49.75
CA CYS A 7 7.05 34.46 -48.36
C CYS A 7 8.24 33.99 -47.50
N ASN A 8 8.97 34.96 -46.96
CA ASN A 8 9.96 34.78 -45.90
C ASN A 8 9.25 34.36 -44.60
N ALA A 9 9.74 33.29 -43.96
CA ALA A 9 9.36 32.91 -42.61
C ALA A 9 10.45 33.39 -41.61
N PRO A 10 10.10 33.96 -40.45
CA PRO A 10 11.05 34.14 -39.37
C PRO A 10 11.18 32.85 -38.55
N ALA A 11 12.42 32.48 -38.24
CA ALA A 11 12.77 31.38 -37.34
C ALA A 11 12.28 31.66 -35.92
N ALA A 12 11.46 30.75 -35.38
CA ALA A 12 11.07 30.76 -33.98
C ALA A 12 12.16 30.07 -33.14
N VAL A 13 12.73 30.83 -32.21
CA VAL A 13 13.69 30.39 -31.20
C VAL A 13 12.97 29.46 -30.22
N CYS A 14 13.43 28.22 -30.12
CA CYS A 14 13.00 27.24 -29.11
C CYS A 14 13.59 27.64 -27.76
N GLY A 15 12.74 28.13 -26.85
CA GLY A 15 13.06 28.31 -25.44
C GLY A 15 12.94 26.99 -24.71
N SER A 16 14.06 26.44 -24.28
CA SER A 16 14.14 25.24 -23.45
C SER A 16 13.62 25.53 -22.03
N HIS A 17 12.35 25.22 -21.76
CA HIS A 17 11.89 25.05 -20.39
C HIS A 17 12.22 23.64 -19.92
N ALA A 18 13.35 23.53 -19.21
CA ALA A 18 13.64 22.38 -18.36
C ALA A 18 12.56 22.33 -17.26
N GLY A 19 11.53 21.51 -17.51
CA GLY A 19 10.55 21.13 -16.50
C GLY A 19 11.29 20.39 -15.38
N LYS A 20 11.21 20.96 -14.17
CA LYS A 20 11.71 20.35 -12.95
C LYS A 20 10.90 19.06 -12.73
N ALA A 21 11.51 17.91 -13.01
CA ALA A 21 10.93 16.62 -12.71
C ALA A 21 10.56 16.58 -11.22
N ALA A 22 9.33 16.21 -10.91
CA ALA A 22 8.94 15.87 -9.55
C ALA A 22 9.88 14.75 -9.09
N ALA A 23 10.68 15.02 -8.05
CA ALA A 23 11.59 14.02 -7.51
C ALA A 23 10.77 12.84 -7.00
N SER A 24 11.08 11.63 -7.46
CA SER A 24 10.60 10.42 -6.79
C SER A 24 11.00 10.49 -5.32
N PRO A 25 10.11 10.12 -4.39
CA PRO A 25 10.44 10.11 -2.97
C PRO A 25 11.67 9.22 -2.74
N ALA A 26 12.55 9.66 -1.85
CA ALA A 26 13.73 8.89 -1.48
C ALA A 26 13.31 7.52 -0.94
N SER A 27 14.00 6.47 -1.38
CA SER A 27 13.82 5.10 -0.87
C SER A 27 13.98 5.09 0.64
N GLY A 28 12.87 5.06 1.38
CA GLY A 28 12.90 5.17 2.84
C GLY A 28 11.72 5.92 3.45
N ALA A 29 11.04 6.79 2.69
CA ALA A 29 9.93 7.59 3.20
C ALA A 29 8.76 6.73 3.70
N ILE A 30 8.12 7.21 4.77
CA ILE A 30 6.97 6.59 5.42
C ILE A 30 5.70 7.29 4.92
N GLU A 31 4.80 6.51 4.32
CA GLU A 31 3.47 6.96 3.96
C GLU A 31 2.54 6.71 5.16
N VAL A 32 2.01 7.80 5.73
CA VAL A 32 0.94 7.76 6.73
C VAL A 32 -0.35 8.12 6.02
N GLU A 33 -1.33 7.22 6.06
CA GLU A 33 -2.59 7.41 5.35
C GLU A 33 -3.80 7.09 6.22
N GLN A 34 -4.89 7.83 6.01
CA GLN A 34 -6.20 7.48 6.52
C GLN A 34 -7.26 7.55 5.42
N LYS A 35 -8.04 6.48 5.34
CA LYS A 35 -9.09 6.31 4.33
C LYS A 35 -10.41 6.90 4.81
N PHE A 36 -11.17 7.46 3.88
CA PHE A 36 -12.51 7.99 4.09
C PHE A 36 -13.44 7.66 2.93
N LEU A 37 -14.75 7.68 3.18
CA LEU A 37 -15.75 7.57 2.12
C LEU A 37 -16.03 8.97 1.59
N PHE A 38 -16.06 9.14 0.26
CA PHE A 38 -16.43 10.40 -0.36
C PHE A 38 -17.69 10.27 -1.21
N GLY A 39 -18.33 11.40 -1.49
CA GLY A 39 -19.56 11.46 -2.26
C GLY A 39 -19.75 12.81 -2.93
N PRO A 40 -20.96 13.10 -3.44
CA PRO A 40 -21.28 14.42 -4.00
C PRO A 40 -20.99 15.52 -2.99
N GLY A 41 -20.28 16.58 -3.39
CA GLY A 41 -19.91 17.68 -2.49
C GLY A 41 -18.49 17.57 -1.89
N THR A 42 -17.82 16.41 -1.97
CA THR A 42 -16.48 16.26 -1.39
C THR A 42 -15.46 17.17 -2.08
N GLU A 43 -15.49 17.27 -3.40
CA GLU A 43 -14.55 18.11 -4.14
C GLU A 43 -14.76 19.60 -3.85
N GLU A 44 -16.00 20.06 -3.82
CA GLU A 44 -16.34 21.45 -3.47
C GLU A 44 -15.90 21.77 -2.04
N LYS A 45 -16.01 20.80 -1.12
CA LYS A 45 -15.53 20.93 0.24
C LYS A 45 -14.00 21.01 0.30
N LEU A 46 -13.29 20.16 -0.45
CA LEU A 46 -11.83 20.22 -0.56
C LEU A 46 -11.38 21.60 -1.06
N VAL A 47 -11.99 22.12 -2.13
CA VAL A 47 -11.68 23.47 -2.65
C VAL A 47 -11.95 24.55 -1.60
N THR A 48 -13.05 24.46 -0.86
CA THR A 48 -13.37 25.39 0.24
C THR A 48 -12.34 25.35 1.37
N MET A 49 -11.70 24.20 1.58
CA MET A 49 -10.61 24.01 2.54
C MET A 49 -9.24 24.47 2.01
N GLY A 50 -9.20 25.06 0.81
CA GLY A 50 -7.98 25.52 0.16
C GLY A 50 -7.23 24.42 -0.58
N ALA A 51 -7.85 23.26 -0.83
CA ALA A 51 -7.25 22.22 -1.65
C ALA A 51 -7.16 22.65 -3.11
N THR A 52 -6.05 22.32 -3.73
CA THR A 52 -5.83 22.54 -5.16
C THR A 52 -5.80 21.20 -5.87
N LEU A 53 -6.50 21.09 -7.01
CA LEU A 53 -6.41 19.92 -7.88
C LEU A 53 -5.01 19.90 -8.52
N VAL A 54 -4.22 18.88 -8.21
CA VAL A 54 -2.89 18.66 -8.79
C VAL A 54 -3.02 17.98 -10.15
N GLY A 55 -3.96 17.04 -10.28
CA GLY A 55 -4.20 16.36 -11.54
C GLY A 55 -5.19 15.22 -11.44
N SER A 56 -5.46 14.61 -12.59
CA SER A 56 -6.28 13.40 -12.70
C SER A 56 -5.57 12.39 -13.59
N VAL A 57 -5.57 11.13 -13.18
CA VAL A 57 -4.89 10.05 -13.88
C VAL A 57 -5.70 8.77 -13.80
N SER A 58 -5.58 7.92 -14.81
CA SER A 58 -6.08 6.55 -14.77
C SER A 58 -4.91 5.60 -14.99
N PHE A 59 -4.82 4.58 -14.15
CA PHE A 59 -3.74 3.59 -14.21
C PHE A 59 -4.23 2.21 -13.78
N ARG A 60 -3.63 1.17 -14.35
CA ARG A 60 -3.83 -0.22 -13.90
C ARG A 60 -2.78 -0.62 -12.88
N ASP A 61 -3.24 -1.18 -11.77
CA ASP A 61 -2.39 -1.94 -10.86
C ASP A 61 -2.54 -3.45 -11.17
N ARG A 62 -1.42 -4.18 -11.22
CA ARG A 62 -1.37 -5.66 -11.23
C ARG A 62 -0.66 -6.12 -9.96
N TYR A 63 -1.29 -6.98 -9.17
CA TYR A 63 -0.77 -7.43 -7.88
C TYR A 63 -0.34 -8.89 -7.94
N PHE A 64 0.79 -9.18 -7.31
CA PHE A 64 1.47 -10.46 -7.39
C PHE A 64 1.70 -11.04 -5.98
N ASP A 65 1.50 -12.34 -5.84
CA ASP A 65 1.78 -13.09 -4.61
C ASP A 65 2.03 -14.56 -4.96
N THR A 66 2.48 -15.35 -3.99
CA THR A 66 2.54 -16.81 -4.14
C THR A 66 1.12 -17.40 -4.14
N PRO A 67 0.92 -18.63 -4.67
CA PRO A 67 -0.39 -19.30 -4.67
C PRO A 67 -1.01 -19.46 -3.26
N ASN A 68 -0.17 -19.46 -2.22
CA ASN A 68 -0.55 -19.52 -0.80
C ASN A 68 -0.47 -18.18 -0.06
N TRP A 69 -0.41 -17.05 -0.80
CA TRP A 69 -0.59 -15.68 -0.29
C TRP A 69 0.45 -15.22 0.73
N ARG A 70 1.69 -15.69 0.61
CA ARG A 70 2.73 -15.45 1.63
C ARG A 70 3.03 -13.96 1.83
N LEU A 71 3.02 -13.16 0.76
CA LEU A 71 3.29 -11.72 0.85
C LEU A 71 2.14 -11.00 1.54
N THR A 72 0.92 -11.16 1.04
CA THR A 72 -0.25 -10.44 1.56
C THR A 72 -0.62 -10.85 2.98
N LEU A 73 -0.43 -12.12 3.35
CA LEU A 73 -0.59 -12.59 4.73
C LEU A 73 0.48 -12.01 5.67
N ALA A 74 1.65 -11.64 5.15
CA ALA A 74 2.69 -10.89 5.86
C ALA A 74 2.53 -9.35 5.72
N ASP A 75 1.38 -8.86 5.27
CA ASP A 75 1.09 -7.43 5.01
C ASP A 75 2.01 -6.74 4.00
N HIS A 76 2.59 -7.51 3.09
CA HIS A 76 3.36 -7.00 1.96
C HIS A 76 2.55 -7.05 0.67
N TRP A 77 2.59 -5.96 -0.10
CA TRP A 77 1.76 -5.82 -1.30
C TRP A 77 2.63 -5.46 -2.49
N LEU A 78 3.05 -6.47 -3.26
CA LEU A 78 3.80 -6.29 -4.50
C LEU A 78 2.85 -5.96 -5.64
N ARG A 79 3.14 -4.88 -6.36
CA ARG A 79 2.40 -4.49 -7.57
C ARG A 79 3.31 -3.98 -8.67
N ASP A 80 2.85 -4.15 -9.91
CA ASP A 80 3.32 -3.41 -11.07
C ASP A 80 2.24 -2.40 -11.46
N ARG A 81 2.59 -1.11 -11.37
CA ARG A 81 1.71 0.02 -11.68
C ARG A 81 2.02 0.56 -13.06
N GLU A 82 1.01 0.61 -13.90
CA GLU A 82 1.11 1.19 -15.24
C GLU A 82 1.64 2.64 -15.19
N GLY A 83 2.74 2.88 -15.89
CA GLY A 83 3.40 4.19 -15.96
C GLY A 83 4.39 4.50 -14.82
N ALA A 84 4.38 3.75 -13.73
CA ALA A 84 5.30 3.94 -12.59
C ALA A 84 6.29 2.78 -12.41
N GLY A 85 5.88 1.54 -12.70
CA GLY A 85 6.67 0.32 -12.54
C GLY A 85 6.39 -0.41 -11.23
N TRP A 86 7.38 -1.16 -10.75
CA TRP A 86 7.24 -2.05 -9.60
C TRP A 86 7.31 -1.30 -8.26
N GLU A 87 6.36 -1.61 -7.38
CA GLU A 87 6.22 -1.00 -6.06
C GLU A 87 5.89 -2.10 -5.04
N LEU A 88 6.51 -2.04 -3.86
CA LEU A 88 6.22 -2.94 -2.73
C LEU A 88 5.84 -2.11 -1.50
N LYS A 89 4.57 -2.20 -1.07
CA LYS A 89 4.16 -1.68 0.25
C LYS A 89 4.60 -2.67 1.32
N CYS A 90 5.42 -2.20 2.27
CA CYS A 90 5.90 -2.97 3.42
C CYS A 90 5.30 -2.38 4.72
N PRO A 91 4.80 -3.21 5.65
CA PRO A 91 4.37 -2.71 6.96
C PRO A 91 5.60 -2.20 7.72
N LEU A 92 5.42 -1.15 8.52
CA LEU A 92 6.48 -0.72 9.43
C LEU A 92 6.54 -1.66 10.63
N PRO A 93 7.73 -1.99 11.15
CA PRO A 93 7.84 -2.70 12.41
C PRO A 93 7.12 -1.91 13.50
N LEU A 94 6.11 -2.52 14.13
CA LEU A 94 5.52 -1.96 15.35
C LEU A 94 6.64 -1.98 16.40
N GLU A 95 7.06 -0.81 16.88
CA GLU A 95 8.00 -0.73 18.00
C GLU A 95 7.42 -1.52 19.19
N GLY A 96 8.14 -2.59 19.59
CA GLY A 96 7.71 -3.46 20.70
C GLY A 96 8.18 -4.92 20.60
N ALA A 97 8.57 -5.42 19.43
CA ALA A 97 9.18 -6.75 19.30
C ALA A 97 10.69 -6.67 19.61
N GLY A 98 11.04 -6.75 20.90
CA GLY A 98 12.42 -6.77 21.38
C GLY A 98 13.26 -7.81 20.65
N ILE A 99 14.35 -7.36 20.04
CA ILE A 99 15.41 -8.20 19.50
C ILE A 99 16.16 -8.81 20.68
N SER A 100 15.77 -10.01 21.09
CA SER A 100 16.62 -10.85 21.93
C SER A 100 17.75 -11.39 21.05
N GLY A 101 18.88 -10.68 21.03
CA GLY A 101 20.12 -11.19 20.45
C GLY A 101 20.60 -12.46 21.18
N PRO A 102 21.36 -13.35 20.51
CA PRO A 102 21.77 -14.60 21.13
C PRO A 102 22.86 -14.33 22.17
N ALA A 103 22.54 -14.51 23.45
CA ALA A 103 23.55 -14.60 24.50
C ALA A 103 24.40 -15.85 24.25
N THR A 104 25.69 -15.62 24.08
CA THR A 104 26.72 -16.63 23.95
C THR A 104 27.09 -17.09 25.35
N GLU A 105 26.86 -18.35 25.71
CA GLU A 105 27.55 -18.97 26.84
C GLU A 105 27.68 -20.48 26.65
N SER A 106 28.93 -20.94 26.75
CA SER A 106 29.36 -22.32 26.60
C SER A 106 29.52 -23.00 27.97
N GLN A 107 29.34 -24.33 27.95
CA GLN A 107 29.86 -25.38 28.85
C GLN A 107 28.86 -26.05 29.83
N SER A 108 28.65 -27.36 29.56
CA SER A 108 27.88 -28.38 30.30
C SER A 108 28.74 -29.09 31.40
N PRO A 109 28.40 -30.28 31.97
CA PRO A 109 27.12 -31.04 32.07
C PRO A 109 26.85 -31.66 33.49
N ARG A 110 25.67 -32.27 33.72
CA ARG A 110 25.49 -33.53 34.49
C ARG A 110 24.04 -34.07 34.47
N GLY A 111 23.88 -35.35 34.10
CA GLY A 111 22.86 -36.28 34.64
C GLY A 111 21.65 -36.67 33.77
N PHE A 112 21.69 -37.87 33.17
CA PHE A 112 20.54 -38.69 32.70
C PHE A 112 19.83 -39.37 33.90
N PRO A 113 18.58 -39.90 33.85
CA PRO A 113 17.96 -40.79 32.81
C PRO A 113 16.45 -40.51 32.54
N GLN A 114 15.61 -41.20 31.76
CA GLN A 114 15.60 -42.09 30.58
C GLN A 114 14.11 -42.20 30.13
N ALA A 115 13.86 -42.22 28.80
CA ALA A 115 12.68 -42.68 28.04
C ALA A 115 11.27 -42.11 28.34
N HIS A 116 10.53 -41.69 27.30
CA HIS A 116 9.28 -42.31 26.82
C HIS A 116 8.74 -41.54 25.60
N ASP A 117 8.44 -42.33 24.56
CA ASP A 117 7.47 -42.14 23.48
C ASP A 117 7.58 -40.95 22.49
N GLY A 118 7.33 -41.27 21.23
CA GLY A 118 7.46 -40.40 20.08
C GLY A 118 6.32 -39.40 19.94
N SER A 119 6.69 -38.15 19.65
CA SER A 119 5.92 -37.26 18.79
C SER A 119 6.84 -36.20 18.21
N LEU A 120 6.71 -35.99 16.92
CA LEU A 120 7.31 -34.89 16.17
C LEU A 120 6.89 -33.55 16.81
N PRO A 121 7.77 -32.55 16.93
CA PRO A 121 7.32 -31.24 17.34
C PRO A 121 6.61 -30.57 16.15
N ASP A 122 5.32 -30.36 16.33
CA ASP A 122 4.57 -29.35 15.59
C ASP A 122 5.23 -27.99 15.85
N HIS A 123 5.77 -27.36 14.81
CA HIS A 123 6.17 -25.96 14.85
C HIS A 123 4.90 -25.09 14.86
N SER A 124 4.15 -25.20 15.95
CA SER A 124 3.10 -24.27 16.32
C SER A 124 3.77 -22.92 16.55
N LEU A 125 3.62 -22.03 15.56
CA LEU A 125 3.85 -20.60 15.71
C LEU A 125 3.02 -20.15 16.91
N GLN A 126 3.69 -19.94 18.04
CA GLN A 126 3.07 -19.45 19.26
C GLN A 126 2.53 -18.06 18.97
N LEU A 127 1.21 -18.01 18.80
CA LEU A 127 0.42 -16.81 18.70
C LEU A 127 0.62 -16.04 20.00
N LEU A 128 1.42 -14.99 19.96
CA LEU A 128 1.45 -13.98 21.02
C LEU A 128 0.09 -13.30 21.02
N GLU A 129 -0.77 -13.74 21.95
CA GLU A 129 -2.02 -13.07 22.30
C GLU A 129 -1.70 -11.67 22.83
N GLY A 130 -2.23 -10.66 22.14
CA GLY A 130 -2.16 -9.26 22.59
C GLY A 130 -1.82 -8.31 21.44
N ALA A 131 -2.78 -8.04 20.57
CA ALA A 131 -2.70 -6.88 19.70
C ALA A 131 -4.05 -6.17 19.70
N ASP A 132 -4.03 -5.02 20.37
CA ASP A 132 -5.01 -3.96 20.26
C ASP A 132 -5.43 -3.78 18.79
N SER A 133 -6.71 -3.57 18.54
CA SER A 133 -7.23 -3.41 17.18
C SER A 133 -6.42 -2.31 16.48
N PRO A 134 -5.65 -2.60 15.41
CA PRO A 134 -4.91 -1.57 14.70
C PRO A 134 -5.91 -0.50 14.24
N GLY A 135 -5.61 0.76 14.59
CA GLY A 135 -6.47 1.92 14.33
C GLY A 135 -6.84 2.09 12.85
N PRO A 136 -7.64 3.11 12.50
CA PRO A 136 -8.07 3.33 11.11
C PRO A 136 -6.91 3.76 10.18
N THR A 137 -5.79 4.17 10.76
CA THR A 137 -4.59 4.63 10.08
C THR A 137 -3.74 3.44 9.65
N THR A 138 -3.22 3.53 8.44
CA THR A 138 -2.24 2.58 7.91
C THR A 138 -0.92 3.30 7.66
N GLN A 139 0.17 2.59 7.93
CA GLN A 139 1.53 3.09 7.71
C GLN A 139 2.29 2.07 6.88
N TYR A 140 2.85 2.53 5.78
CA TYR A 140 3.63 1.69 4.89
C TYR A 140 4.92 2.38 4.49
N GLN A 141 5.97 1.60 4.33
CA GLN A 141 7.13 1.99 3.56
C GLN A 141 6.89 1.55 2.10
N GLU A 142 6.87 2.50 1.17
CA GLU A 142 6.85 2.20 -0.26
C GLU A 142 8.28 1.99 -0.78
N VAL A 143 8.57 0.77 -1.21
CA VAL A 143 9.86 0.40 -1.79
C VAL A 143 9.71 0.33 -3.31
N THR A 144 10.48 1.16 -4.02
CA THR A 144 10.42 1.29 -5.49
C THR A 144 11.73 0.91 -6.18
N ARG A 145 12.85 0.87 -5.44
CA ARG A 145 14.13 0.40 -5.95
C ARG A 145 14.06 -1.11 -6.19
N THR A 146 14.30 -1.54 -7.43
CA THR A 146 14.14 -2.95 -7.84
C THR A 146 14.95 -3.92 -6.99
N GLN A 147 16.21 -3.59 -6.69
CA GLN A 147 17.07 -4.41 -5.83
C GLN A 147 16.50 -4.60 -4.41
N ASP A 148 15.93 -3.53 -3.84
CA ASP A 148 15.36 -3.56 -2.49
C ASP A 148 14.03 -4.32 -2.47
N ILE A 149 13.22 -4.22 -3.55
CA ILE A 149 12.02 -5.04 -3.73
C ILE A 149 12.40 -6.53 -3.75
N VAL A 150 13.35 -6.91 -4.62
CA VAL A 150 13.76 -8.31 -4.78
C VAL A 150 14.34 -8.84 -3.47
N ALA A 151 15.21 -8.08 -2.80
CA ALA A 151 15.78 -8.46 -1.50
C ALA A 151 14.70 -8.74 -0.45
N ARG A 152 13.68 -7.88 -0.35
CA ARG A 152 12.58 -8.05 0.62
C ARG A 152 11.68 -9.22 0.29
N VAL A 153 11.30 -9.38 -0.98
CA VAL A 153 10.48 -10.53 -1.42
C VAL A 153 11.20 -11.85 -1.15
N CYS A 154 12.50 -11.95 -1.49
CA CYS A 154 13.32 -13.12 -1.17
C CYS A 154 13.37 -13.41 0.33
N GLY A 155 13.60 -12.39 1.15
CA GLY A 155 13.63 -12.51 2.61
C GLY A 155 12.31 -13.07 3.18
N LEU A 156 11.17 -12.59 2.69
CA LEU A 156 9.84 -13.08 3.10
C LEU A 156 9.58 -14.53 2.66
N LEU A 157 10.09 -14.90 1.49
CA LEU A 157 9.93 -16.24 0.95
C LEU A 157 10.94 -17.25 1.51
N GLY A 158 12.00 -16.79 2.16
CA GLY A 158 13.09 -17.64 2.66
C GLY A 158 13.92 -18.23 1.53
N VAL A 159 14.08 -17.48 0.43
CA VAL A 159 14.85 -17.88 -0.75
C VAL A 159 16.10 -17.02 -0.84
N ASP A 160 17.24 -17.64 -1.15
CA ASP A 160 18.49 -16.92 -1.33
C ASP A 160 18.46 -16.03 -2.57
N LEU A 161 19.09 -14.85 -2.47
CA LEU A 161 19.23 -13.96 -3.61
C LEU A 161 20.10 -14.60 -4.69
N ALA A 162 19.50 -14.84 -5.86
CA ALA A 162 20.25 -15.32 -7.01
C ALA A 162 20.76 -14.14 -7.85
N ALA A 163 22.04 -14.21 -8.24
CA ALA A 163 22.69 -13.16 -9.03
C ALA A 163 21.97 -12.88 -10.37
N GLY A 164 21.26 -13.88 -10.92
CA GLY A 164 20.63 -13.81 -12.25
C GLY A 164 19.39 -12.91 -12.35
N TRP A 165 18.83 -12.41 -11.24
CA TRP A 165 17.62 -11.58 -11.24
C TRP A 165 17.51 -10.59 -10.07
N HIS A 166 18.60 -10.35 -9.33
CA HIS A 166 18.62 -9.50 -8.13
C HIS A 166 18.18 -8.04 -8.35
N ASP A 167 18.22 -7.52 -9.58
CA ASP A 167 17.83 -6.16 -9.95
C ASP A 167 16.63 -6.09 -10.91
N ASN A 168 15.99 -7.23 -11.19
CA ASN A 168 14.88 -7.37 -12.12
C ASN A 168 13.67 -8.03 -11.44
N VAL A 169 12.71 -7.20 -11.02
CA VAL A 169 11.51 -7.66 -10.30
C VAL A 169 10.64 -8.59 -11.17
N ALA A 170 10.49 -8.32 -12.47
CA ALA A 170 9.68 -9.16 -13.35
C ALA A 170 10.25 -10.58 -13.45
N LYS A 171 11.58 -10.70 -13.59
CA LYS A 171 12.25 -12.00 -13.58
C LYS A 171 12.19 -12.67 -12.21
N ALA A 172 12.32 -11.91 -11.12
CA ALA A 172 12.13 -12.45 -9.78
C ALA A 172 10.72 -13.02 -9.57
N VAL A 173 9.68 -12.33 -10.06
CA VAL A 173 8.28 -12.81 -10.04
C VAL A 173 8.14 -14.16 -10.74
N GLU A 174 8.74 -14.34 -11.91
CA GLU A 174 8.74 -15.61 -12.64
C GLU A 174 9.48 -16.73 -11.87
N GLU A 175 10.70 -16.46 -11.43
CA GLU A 175 11.60 -17.45 -10.81
C GLU A 175 11.13 -17.88 -9.41
N LEU A 176 10.46 -16.98 -8.69
CA LEU A 176 9.88 -17.26 -7.37
C LEU A 176 8.46 -17.82 -7.46
N GLY A 177 7.88 -17.95 -8.66
CA GLY A 177 6.54 -18.49 -8.88
C GLY A 177 5.43 -17.61 -8.31
N LEU A 178 5.57 -16.29 -8.38
CA LEU A 178 4.50 -15.37 -8.02
C LEU A 178 3.51 -15.27 -9.18
N GLU A 179 2.22 -15.26 -8.85
CA GLU A 179 1.13 -15.17 -9.81
C GLU A 179 0.39 -13.86 -9.65
N GLU A 180 -0.08 -13.29 -10.77
CA GLU A 180 -1.02 -12.18 -10.71
C GLU A 180 -2.32 -12.68 -10.08
N PHE A 181 -2.67 -12.14 -8.90
CA PHE A 181 -3.91 -12.51 -8.22
C PHE A 181 -5.01 -11.47 -8.36
N ALA A 182 -4.67 -10.21 -8.69
CA ALA A 182 -5.61 -9.13 -8.86
C ALA A 182 -5.10 -8.11 -9.88
N SER A 183 -6.02 -7.61 -10.72
CA SER A 183 -5.76 -6.45 -11.57
C SER A 183 -7.02 -5.59 -11.70
N TYR A 184 -6.85 -4.28 -11.53
CA TYR A 184 -7.94 -3.33 -11.66
C TYR A 184 -7.39 -1.95 -12.07
N VAL A 185 -8.23 -1.19 -12.76
CA VAL A 185 -7.97 0.21 -13.10
C VAL A 185 -8.49 1.11 -11.98
N THR A 186 -7.67 2.09 -11.59
CA THR A 186 -8.08 3.19 -10.71
C THR A 186 -8.12 4.49 -11.52
N SER A 187 -9.22 5.24 -11.39
CA SER A 187 -9.28 6.65 -11.76
C SER A 187 -9.06 7.49 -10.51
N ARG A 188 -7.96 8.26 -10.47
CA ARG A 188 -7.54 9.06 -9.32
C ARG A 188 -7.64 10.56 -9.65
N ARG A 189 -8.27 11.31 -8.76
CA ARG A 189 -8.16 12.78 -8.70
C ARG A 189 -7.31 13.14 -7.48
N LYS A 190 -6.18 13.79 -7.71
CA LYS A 190 -5.21 14.15 -6.66
C LYS A 190 -5.34 15.62 -6.31
N TYR A 191 -5.54 15.91 -5.03
CA TYR A 191 -5.57 17.24 -4.47
C TYR A 191 -4.43 17.45 -3.47
N GLN A 192 -4.06 18.70 -3.24
CA GLN A 192 -3.05 19.10 -2.25
C GLN A 192 -3.59 20.21 -1.35
N VAL A 193 -3.43 20.05 -0.03
CA VAL A 193 -3.72 21.09 0.99
C VAL A 193 -2.51 21.21 1.91
N GLY A 194 -1.74 22.29 1.76
CA GLY A 194 -0.47 22.43 2.48
C GLY A 194 0.46 21.27 2.14
N GLU A 195 0.85 20.49 3.15
CA GLU A 195 1.73 19.32 3.00
C GLU A 195 0.98 18.00 2.82
N LEU A 196 -0.35 17.99 2.93
CA LEU A 196 -1.17 16.78 2.81
C LEU A 196 -1.63 16.58 1.36
N SER A 197 -1.52 15.36 0.84
CA SER A 197 -2.20 14.94 -0.38
C SER A 197 -3.54 14.28 -0.07
N ILE A 198 -4.50 14.49 -0.97
CA ILE A 198 -5.81 13.84 -0.91
C ILE A 198 -6.07 13.18 -2.25
N ASP A 199 -6.19 11.85 -2.24
CA ASP A 199 -6.41 11.06 -3.44
C ASP A 199 -7.85 10.52 -3.41
N LEU A 200 -8.67 10.96 -4.37
CA LEU A 200 -10.03 10.47 -4.57
C LEU A 200 -10.02 9.41 -5.66
N ASP A 201 -10.16 8.15 -5.24
CA ASP A 201 -10.05 7.00 -6.12
C ASP A 201 -11.40 6.37 -6.44
N GLU A 202 -11.57 6.00 -7.71
CA GLU A 202 -12.66 5.16 -8.19
C GLU A 202 -12.07 3.97 -8.96
N ALA A 203 -12.32 2.76 -8.48
CA ALA A 203 -11.88 1.53 -9.14
C ALA A 203 -12.93 1.00 -10.12
N ASP A 204 -12.49 0.41 -11.23
CA ASP A 204 -13.33 -0.15 -12.30
C ASP A 204 -14.28 -1.27 -11.86
N PHE A 205 -14.08 -1.85 -10.68
CA PHE A 205 -14.98 -2.82 -10.06
C PHE A 205 -16.08 -2.20 -9.18
N GLY A 206 -16.23 -0.87 -9.21
CA GLY A 206 -17.33 -0.12 -8.59
C GLY A 206 -17.11 0.24 -7.12
N HIS A 207 -15.86 0.48 -6.71
CA HIS A 207 -15.53 0.93 -5.35
C HIS A 207 -14.85 2.29 -5.39
N ALA A 208 -15.30 3.21 -4.53
CA ALA A 208 -14.72 4.53 -4.37
C ALA A 208 -14.20 4.70 -2.95
N VAL A 209 -13.01 5.28 -2.81
CA VAL A 209 -12.36 5.55 -1.52
C VAL A 209 -11.46 6.78 -1.61
N GLY A 210 -11.52 7.63 -0.59
CA GLY A 210 -10.63 8.77 -0.44
C GLY A 210 -9.48 8.41 0.49
N GLU A 211 -8.30 8.91 0.20
CA GLU A 211 -7.09 8.75 1.02
C GLU A 211 -6.58 10.15 1.36
N VAL A 212 -6.39 10.45 2.65
CA VAL A 212 -5.59 11.61 3.08
C VAL A 212 -4.23 11.08 3.50
N GLU A 213 -3.19 11.57 2.85
CA GLU A 213 -1.83 11.05 2.93
C GLU A 213 -0.87 12.15 3.40
N ALA A 214 0.08 11.73 4.23
CA ALA A 214 1.26 12.50 4.58
C ALA A 214 2.49 11.61 4.37
N VAL A 215 3.55 12.18 3.81
CA VAL A 215 4.84 11.50 3.65
C VAL A 215 5.81 12.09 4.66
N VAL A 216 6.42 11.24 5.48
CA VAL A 216 7.42 11.64 6.48
C VAL A 216 8.72 10.86 6.32
N GLU A 217 9.84 11.41 6.77
CA GLU A 217 11.16 10.76 6.65
C GLU A 217 11.46 9.86 7.86
N HIS A 218 10.93 10.20 9.04
CA HIS A 218 11.24 9.51 10.29
C HIS A 218 9.98 9.03 11.02
N GLN A 219 10.11 7.92 11.75
CA GLN A 219 9.01 7.31 12.51
C GLN A 219 8.49 8.24 13.62
N GLU A 220 9.36 9.09 14.17
CA GLU A 220 9.03 10.10 15.18
C GLU A 220 8.06 11.18 14.69
N ASP A 221 8.00 11.43 13.38
CA ASP A 221 7.12 12.44 12.77
C ASP A 221 5.71 11.89 12.50
N VAL A 222 5.51 10.57 12.59
CA VAL A 222 4.24 9.90 12.30
C VAL A 222 3.08 10.41 13.17
N PRO A 223 3.22 10.60 14.49
CA PRO A 223 2.13 11.12 15.32
C PRO A 223 1.68 12.52 14.88
N GLU A 224 2.60 13.41 14.53
CA GLU A 224 2.27 14.76 14.05
C GLU A 224 1.60 14.71 12.67
N ALA A 225 2.10 13.87 11.76
CA ALA A 225 1.48 13.64 10.47
C ALA A 225 0.04 13.14 10.62
N LEU A 226 -0.19 12.19 11.53
CA LEU A 226 -1.53 11.67 11.84
C LEU A 226 -2.45 12.75 12.40
N GLU A 227 -1.98 13.61 13.30
CA GLU A 227 -2.78 14.71 13.83
C GLU A 227 -3.23 15.67 12.70
N ARG A 228 -2.32 15.98 11.77
CA ARG A 228 -2.62 16.81 10.60
C ARG A 228 -3.68 16.15 9.71
N ILE A 229 -3.53 14.85 9.43
CA ILE A 229 -4.51 14.06 8.67
C ILE A 229 -5.88 14.10 9.34
N GLN A 230 -5.97 13.83 10.64
CA GLN A 230 -7.23 13.82 11.38
C GLN A 230 -7.86 15.22 11.43
N LYS A 231 -7.06 16.27 11.60
CA LYS A 231 -7.54 17.65 11.60
C LYS A 231 -8.19 18.02 10.27
N LEU A 232 -7.59 17.62 9.14
CA LEU A 232 -8.19 17.80 7.81
C LEU A 232 -9.42 16.91 7.66
N GLY A 233 -9.30 15.64 8.03
CA GLY A 233 -10.34 14.62 7.94
C GLY A 233 -11.63 14.98 8.66
N ARG A 234 -11.57 15.56 9.86
CA ARG A 234 -12.75 16.05 10.61
C ARG A 234 -13.58 17.08 9.85
N GLN A 235 -13.05 17.69 8.80
CA GLN A 235 -13.76 18.64 7.94
C GLN A 235 -14.43 17.97 6.72
N LEU A 236 -14.10 16.71 6.44
CA LEU A 236 -14.63 15.92 5.33
C LEU A 236 -15.79 15.05 5.82
N ALA A 237 -16.89 15.05 5.06
CA ALA A 237 -17.97 14.10 5.28
C ALA A 237 -17.46 12.67 4.97
N GLY A 238 -17.84 11.68 5.80
CA GLY A 238 -17.43 10.29 5.62
C GLY A 238 -16.04 9.93 6.15
N PHE A 239 -15.37 10.88 6.81
CA PHE A 239 -14.18 10.62 7.62
C PHE A 239 -14.59 10.21 9.04
N ASP A 240 -14.11 9.06 9.48
CA ASP A 240 -14.33 8.56 10.83
C ASP A 240 -13.00 8.07 11.42
N GLU A 241 -12.61 8.66 12.56
CA GLU A 241 -11.39 8.33 13.29
C GLU A 241 -11.45 6.97 14.01
N LYS A 242 -12.62 6.33 14.07
CA LYS A 242 -12.81 5.05 14.75
C LYS A 242 -13.13 3.93 13.77
N THR A 243 -13.77 4.25 12.66
CA THR A 243 -14.16 3.26 11.66
C THR A 243 -13.04 3.03 10.67
N ARG A 244 -12.57 1.79 10.62
CA ARG A 244 -11.63 1.36 9.59
C ARG A 244 -12.36 1.23 8.25
N ILE A 245 -11.98 2.07 7.29
CA ILE A 245 -12.47 1.99 5.92
C ILE A 245 -11.53 1.10 5.12
N HIS A 246 -12.11 0.09 4.47
CA HIS A 246 -11.36 -0.86 3.67
C HIS A 246 -10.90 -0.21 2.36
N GLY A 247 -9.61 -0.37 2.04
CA GLY A 247 -9.08 0.06 0.75
C GLY A 247 -9.50 -0.87 -0.40
N LYS A 248 -9.19 -0.41 -1.62
CA LYS A 248 -9.54 -1.09 -2.89
C LYS A 248 -9.21 -2.58 -2.89
N MET A 249 -7.98 -2.95 -2.51
CA MET A 249 -7.55 -4.35 -2.53
C MET A 249 -8.38 -5.23 -1.60
N PHE A 250 -8.73 -4.76 -0.40
CA PHE A 250 -9.50 -5.55 0.55
C PHE A 250 -10.93 -5.82 0.02
N VAL A 251 -11.55 -4.81 -0.59
CA VAL A 251 -12.86 -4.93 -1.25
C VAL A 251 -12.77 -5.84 -2.48
N TYR A 252 -11.69 -5.75 -3.27
CA TYR A 252 -11.43 -6.63 -4.41
C TYR A 252 -11.36 -8.09 -3.96
N LEU A 253 -10.57 -8.40 -2.93
CA LEU A 253 -10.46 -9.76 -2.39
C LEU A 253 -11.83 -10.26 -1.88
N GLN A 254 -12.57 -9.42 -1.17
CA GLN A 254 -13.91 -9.78 -0.69
C GLN A 254 -14.86 -10.16 -1.84
N LYS A 255 -14.79 -9.44 -2.95
CA LYS A 255 -15.69 -9.60 -4.10
C LYS A 255 -15.28 -10.75 -5.01
N PHE A 256 -13.99 -10.90 -5.29
CA PHE A 256 -13.49 -11.77 -6.36
C PHE A 256 -12.63 -12.93 -5.86
N ARG A 257 -12.08 -12.87 -4.64
CA ARG A 257 -11.23 -13.93 -4.05
C ARG A 257 -11.58 -14.19 -2.58
N PRO A 258 -12.81 -14.65 -2.29
CA PRO A 258 -13.30 -14.76 -0.91
C PRO A 258 -12.43 -15.67 -0.02
N ALA A 259 -11.83 -16.73 -0.54
CA ALA A 259 -10.93 -17.58 0.22
C ALA A 259 -9.66 -16.83 0.69
N HIS A 260 -9.09 -15.98 -0.19
CA HIS A 260 -7.94 -15.14 0.13
C HIS A 260 -8.32 -14.10 1.18
N TYR A 261 -9.46 -13.44 0.99
CA TYR A 261 -10.03 -12.50 1.94
C TYR A 261 -10.20 -13.13 3.34
N GLU A 262 -10.78 -14.33 3.42
CA GLU A 262 -11.01 -15.00 4.70
C GLU A 262 -9.72 -15.37 5.42
N SER A 263 -8.71 -15.83 4.70
CA SER A 263 -7.38 -16.08 5.28
C SER A 263 -6.73 -14.80 5.77
N LEU A 264 -6.84 -13.70 5.03
CA LEU A 264 -6.31 -12.40 5.45
C LEU A 264 -7.00 -11.87 6.71
N VAL A 265 -8.34 -11.95 6.77
CA VAL A 265 -9.14 -11.57 7.95
C VAL A 265 -8.74 -12.40 9.17
N ARG A 266 -8.56 -13.72 8.99
CA ARG A 266 -8.14 -14.64 10.06
C ARG A 266 -6.74 -14.31 10.56
N ALA A 267 -5.78 -14.13 9.64
CA ALA A 267 -4.39 -13.83 9.99
C ALA A 267 -4.24 -12.49 10.73
N ARG A 268 -5.10 -11.51 10.42
CA ARG A 268 -5.03 -10.17 11.02
C ARG A 268 -5.96 -9.95 12.22
N GLY A 269 -6.70 -10.97 12.65
CA GLY A 269 -7.69 -10.82 13.73
C GLY A 269 -8.78 -9.79 13.43
N LEU A 270 -9.06 -9.49 12.15
CA LEU A 270 -10.03 -8.46 11.77
C LEU A 270 -11.47 -8.98 12.03
N LYS A 271 -12.33 -8.13 12.57
CA LYS A 271 -13.77 -8.46 12.70
C LYS A 271 -14.41 -8.42 11.31
N LYS A 272 -15.19 -9.44 10.95
CA LYS A 272 -15.98 -9.45 9.70
C LYS A 272 -16.97 -8.27 9.72
N VAL A 273 -16.98 -7.45 8.68
CA VAL A 273 -17.97 -6.38 8.52
C VAL A 273 -19.31 -6.99 8.09
N VAL A 274 -20.38 -6.64 8.82
CA VAL A 274 -21.76 -6.84 8.41
C VAL A 274 -22.10 -5.76 7.38
N ARG A 275 -22.53 -6.17 6.18
CA ARG A 275 -22.95 -5.23 5.12
C ARG A 275 -24.09 -4.35 5.62
N THR A 276 -23.92 -3.03 5.66
CA THR A 276 -25.06 -2.10 5.66
C THR A 276 -25.67 -2.11 4.27
N ALA A 277 -26.87 -2.67 4.17
CA ALA A 277 -27.66 -2.65 2.95
C ALA A 277 -27.93 -1.20 2.54
N ALA A 278 -27.76 -0.92 1.25
CA ALA A 278 -28.24 0.31 0.64
C ALA A 278 -29.74 0.45 0.90
N VAL A 279 -30.15 1.62 1.40
CA VAL A 279 -31.55 2.01 1.50
C VAL A 279 -32.09 2.09 0.07
N ALA A 280 -32.83 1.05 -0.33
CA ALA A 280 -33.64 1.09 -1.52
C ALA A 280 -34.73 2.15 -1.31
N GLY A 281 -34.86 3.04 -2.30
CA GLY A 281 -35.73 4.20 -2.22
C GLY A 281 -37.20 3.87 -1.96
N GLU A 282 -37.82 4.70 -1.16
CA GLU A 282 -39.27 4.83 -1.08
C GLU A 282 -39.82 5.20 -2.47
N LYS A 283 -40.64 4.29 -3.01
CA LYS A 283 -41.76 4.65 -3.86
C LYS A 283 -43.03 4.27 -3.11
N GLY A 284 -43.82 5.28 -2.78
CA GLY A 284 -45.14 5.19 -2.18
C GLY A 284 -45.72 6.59 -2.06
#